data_AF-A0A5N1JI67-F1
#
_entry.id   AF-A0A5N1JI67-F1
#
_cell.length_a   1.000
_cell.length_b   1.000
_cell.length_c   1.000
_cell.angle_alpha   90.00
_cell.angle_beta   90.00
_cell.angle_gamma   90.00
#
_symmetry.space_group_name_H-M   'P 1'
#
loop_
_entity.id
_entity.type
_entity.pdbx_description
1 polymer ?
#
loop_
_entity_poly.entity_id
_entity_poly.type
_entity_poly.pdbx_seq_one_letter_code
_entity_poly.pdbx_strand_id
1 'polypeptide(L)'
;MQEDYNLDQLRQKIATISGLELIRLQSFLESEIRRRKQILSEIPAITLEQIPLRVQTRMTFYSIVRRRKVCNLAEVGRLTLIETLAVLKPADLQSLKSLNQRAYNELVNELSKLNVSHDSIALWDQKMLDTKPVSPLPSRTINPTEPAANRGHTDQR
;
A
#
# COMPACT_ATOMS: atom_id res chain seq x y z
N MET A 1 -12.89 -1.82 13.27
CA MET A 1 -11.90 -0.99 13.99
C MET A 1 -10.75 -0.75 13.03
N GLN A 2 -10.61 0.50 12.62
CA GLN A 2 -9.43 0.96 11.88
C GLN A 2 -8.39 1.19 12.98
N GLU A 3 -7.35 0.37 13.02
CA GLU A 3 -6.19 0.67 13.88
C GLU A 3 -5.57 1.92 13.29
N ASP A 4 -6.02 3.08 13.75
CA ASP A 4 -5.25 4.32 13.60
C ASP A 4 -3.98 4.09 14.40
N TYR A 5 -2.94 3.62 13.69
CA TYR A 5 -1.58 3.57 14.22
C TYR A 5 -1.30 4.94 14.82
N ASN A 6 -1.25 5.01 16.15
CA ASN A 6 -1.08 6.26 16.85
C ASN A 6 0.32 6.79 16.49
N LEU A 7 0.36 7.73 15.55
CA LEU A 7 1.59 8.28 15.00
C LEU A 7 2.45 8.90 16.10
N ASP A 8 1.83 9.40 17.16
CA ASP A 8 2.52 9.98 18.30
C ASP A 8 3.19 8.92 19.18
N GLN A 9 2.55 7.75 19.36
CA GLN A 9 3.20 6.61 20.02
C GLN A 9 4.38 6.06 19.18
N LEU A 10 4.25 6.02 17.86
CA LEU A 10 5.34 5.60 16.98
C LEU A 10 6.50 6.60 17.03
N ARG A 11 6.21 7.91 17.00
CA ARG A 11 7.21 8.98 17.16
C ARG A 11 7.94 8.89 18.49
N GLN A 12 7.20 8.65 19.59
CA GLN A 12 7.80 8.45 20.91
C GLN A 12 8.73 7.22 20.94
N LYS A 13 8.31 6.09 20.34
CA LYS A 13 9.16 4.91 20.23
C LYS A 13 10.41 5.19 19.40
N ILE A 14 10.28 5.82 18.23
CA ILE A 14 11.40 6.20 17.37
C ILE A 14 12.41 7.10 18.11
N ALA A 15 11.92 8.04 18.91
CA ALA A 15 12.78 8.95 19.68
C ALA A 15 13.63 8.23 20.75
N THR A 16 13.19 7.05 21.22
CA THR A 16 13.92 6.24 22.21
C THR A 16 14.89 5.23 21.61
N ILE A 17 14.86 5.03 20.29
CA ILE A 17 15.68 4.02 19.59
C ILE A 17 17.05 4.62 19.23
N SER A 18 18.11 3.82 19.29
CA SER A 18 19.45 4.27 18.93
C SER A 18 19.58 4.56 17.43
N GLY A 19 20.51 5.46 17.05
CA GLY A 19 20.72 5.80 15.63
C GLY A 19 21.04 4.60 14.74
N LEU A 20 21.77 3.61 15.26
CA LEU A 20 22.08 2.37 14.54
C LEU A 20 20.82 1.52 14.27
N GLU A 21 19.93 1.41 15.26
CA GLU A 21 18.68 0.68 15.12
C GLU A 21 17.71 1.40 14.19
N LEU A 22 17.69 2.74 14.18
CA LEU A 22 16.94 3.51 13.20
C LEU A 22 17.40 3.23 11.76
N ILE A 23 18.72 3.15 11.52
CA ILE A 23 19.26 2.78 10.21
C ILE A 23 18.82 1.35 9.82
N ARG A 24 18.88 0.40 10.76
CA ARG A 24 18.40 -0.98 10.51
C ARG A 24 16.91 -1.01 10.19
N LEU A 25 16.10 -0.24 10.91
CA LEU A 25 14.66 -0.14 10.70
C LEU A 25 14.36 0.46 9.32
N GLN A 26 15.07 1.51 8.93
CA GLN A 26 14.94 2.12 7.61
C GLN A 26 15.26 1.09 6.51
N SER A 27 16.41 0.42 6.59
CA SER A 27 16.81 -0.61 5.62
C SER A 27 15.79 -1.74 5.54
N PHE A 28 15.24 -2.17 6.67
CA PHE A 28 14.16 -3.15 6.72
C PHE A 28 12.91 -2.67 5.96
N LEU A 29 12.45 -1.45 6.24
CA LEU A 29 11.29 -0.88 5.56
C LEU A 29 11.52 -0.72 4.05
N GLU A 30 12.70 -0.29 3.62
CA GLU A 30 13.06 -0.19 2.20
C GLU A 30 13.04 -1.57 1.51
N SER A 31 13.55 -2.61 2.18
CA SER A 31 13.53 -3.98 1.66
C SER A 31 12.10 -4.50 1.52
N GLU A 32 11.23 -4.19 2.48
CA GLU A 32 9.83 -4.61 2.48
C GLU A 32 9.01 -3.84 1.41
N ILE A 33 9.28 -2.55 1.22
CA ILE A 33 8.71 -1.77 0.10
C ILE A 33 9.12 -2.38 -1.25
N ARG A 34 10.40 -2.73 -1.41
CA ARG A 34 10.91 -3.36 -2.64
C ARG A 34 10.23 -4.70 -2.90
N ARG A 35 10.16 -5.55 -1.87
CA ARG A 35 9.46 -6.84 -1.93
C ARG A 35 8.00 -6.67 -2.36
N ARG A 36 7.27 -5.72 -1.78
CA ARG A 36 5.87 -5.45 -2.17
C ARG A 36 5.73 -4.97 -3.61
N LYS A 37 6.64 -4.10 -4.08
CA LYS A 37 6.68 -3.67 -5.48
C LYS A 37 6.95 -4.83 -6.44
N GLN A 38 7.82 -5.76 -6.06
CA GLN A 38 8.07 -6.96 -6.85
C GLN A 38 6.81 -7.84 -6.95
N ILE A 39 6.12 -8.08 -5.83
CA ILE A 39 4.85 -8.83 -5.85
C ILE A 39 3.83 -8.16 -6.78
N LEU A 40 3.74 -6.81 -6.78
CA LEU A 40 2.86 -6.09 -7.72
C LEU A 40 3.20 -6.35 -9.18
N SER A 41 4.50 -6.38 -9.52
CA SER A 41 4.94 -6.61 -10.90
C SER A 41 4.65 -8.03 -11.39
N GLU A 42 4.41 -8.98 -10.48
CA GLU A 42 4.10 -10.38 -10.79
C GLU A 42 2.59 -10.61 -10.97
N ILE A 43 1.72 -9.67 -10.56
CA ILE A 43 0.27 -9.80 -10.72
C ILE A 43 -0.10 -9.61 -12.19
N PRO A 44 -0.80 -10.58 -12.81
CA PRO A 44 -1.19 -10.46 -14.21
C PRO A 44 -2.19 -9.32 -14.41
N ALA A 45 -2.03 -8.58 -15.50
CA ALA A 45 -2.91 -7.51 -15.93
C ALA A 45 -4.21 -8.06 -16.56
N ILE A 46 -4.96 -8.83 -15.78
CA ILE A 46 -6.26 -9.41 -16.17
C ILE A 46 -7.39 -8.73 -15.43
N THR A 47 -8.60 -8.85 -15.98
CA THR A 47 -9.83 -8.39 -15.35
C THR A 47 -10.51 -9.50 -14.56
N LEU A 48 -11.42 -9.13 -13.65
CA LEU A 48 -12.17 -10.10 -12.87
C LEU A 48 -13.06 -11.02 -13.72
N GLU A 49 -13.48 -10.57 -14.90
CA GLU A 49 -14.28 -11.38 -15.81
C GLU A 49 -13.48 -12.55 -16.42
N GLN A 50 -12.16 -12.36 -16.57
CA GLN A 50 -11.24 -13.34 -17.16
C GLN A 50 -10.85 -14.46 -16.19
N ILE A 51 -11.11 -14.32 -14.89
CA ILE A 51 -10.88 -15.38 -13.91
C ILE A 51 -11.95 -16.46 -14.10
N PRO A 52 -11.59 -17.74 -14.34
CA PRO A 52 -12.54 -18.79 -14.68
C PRO A 52 -13.30 -19.32 -13.45
N LEU A 53 -14.09 -18.44 -12.82
CA LEU A 53 -14.97 -18.75 -11.71
C LEU A 53 -16.36 -19.16 -12.20
N ARG A 54 -16.98 -20.10 -11.49
CA ARG A 54 -18.40 -20.42 -11.59
C ARG A 54 -19.23 -19.16 -11.38
N VAL A 55 -20.38 -19.09 -12.06
CA VAL A 55 -21.30 -17.94 -12.01
C VAL A 55 -21.64 -17.55 -10.57
N GLN A 56 -21.96 -18.52 -9.71
CA GLN A 56 -22.30 -18.25 -8.31
C GLN A 56 -21.12 -17.63 -7.52
N THR A 57 -19.92 -18.18 -7.69
CA THR A 57 -18.69 -17.69 -7.04
C THR A 57 -18.36 -16.28 -7.53
N ARG A 58 -18.43 -16.07 -8.84
CA ARG A 58 -18.23 -14.76 -9.49
C ARG A 58 -19.19 -13.70 -8.95
N MET A 59 -20.49 -14.00 -8.91
CA MET A 59 -21.51 -13.05 -8.43
C MET A 59 -21.35 -12.72 -6.95
N THR A 60 -20.99 -13.73 -6.13
CA THR A 60 -20.70 -13.53 -4.70
C THR A 60 -19.49 -12.61 -4.53
N PHE A 61 -18.42 -12.88 -5.28
CA PHE A 61 -17.20 -12.08 -5.24
C PHE A 61 -17.45 -10.64 -5.73
N TYR A 62 -18.19 -10.48 -6.84
CA TYR A 62 -18.52 -9.15 -7.37
C TYR A 62 -19.34 -8.33 -6.37
N SER A 63 -20.26 -8.97 -5.65
CA SER A 63 -21.06 -8.31 -4.61
C SER A 63 -20.22 -7.83 -3.43
N ILE A 64 -19.11 -8.50 -3.11
CA ILE A 64 -18.15 -8.04 -2.11
C ILE A 64 -17.40 -6.82 -2.63
N VAL A 65 -16.81 -6.91 -3.83
CA VAL A 65 -16.02 -5.83 -4.44
C VAL A 65 -16.86 -4.57 -4.64
N ARG A 66 -18.11 -4.73 -5.11
CA ARG A 66 -19.09 -3.66 -5.30
C ARG A 66 -19.30 -2.83 -4.03
N ARG A 67 -19.43 -3.49 -2.88
CA ARG A 67 -19.63 -2.84 -1.57
C ARG A 67 -18.44 -1.99 -1.14
N ARG A 68 -17.24 -2.30 -1.64
CA ARG A 68 -15.99 -1.58 -1.32
C ARG A 68 -15.72 -0.42 -2.28
N LYS A 69 -15.84 -0.65 -3.60
CA LYS A 69 -15.53 0.37 -4.62
C LYS A 69 -16.69 1.31 -4.95
N VAL A 70 -17.90 1.03 -4.44
CA VAL A 70 -19.13 1.80 -4.72
C VAL A 70 -19.32 2.00 -6.23
N CYS A 71 -19.22 0.91 -7.00
CA CYS A 71 -19.44 0.89 -8.44
C CYS A 71 -20.65 0.03 -8.82
N ASN A 72 -21.06 0.06 -10.10
CA ASN A 72 -22.15 -0.79 -10.56
C ASN A 72 -21.68 -2.24 -10.73
N LEU A 73 -22.57 -3.22 -10.55
CA LEU A 73 -22.20 -4.64 -10.67
C LEU A 73 -21.68 -4.99 -12.08
N ALA A 74 -22.22 -4.34 -13.12
CA ALA A 74 -21.77 -4.48 -14.51
C ALA A 74 -20.37 -3.89 -14.77
N GLU A 75 -19.85 -3.05 -13.87
CA GLU A 75 -18.51 -2.49 -13.96
C GLU A 75 -17.49 -3.34 -13.20
N VAL A 76 -17.92 -4.11 -12.19
CA VAL A 76 -17.02 -4.92 -11.34
C VAL A 76 -16.22 -5.92 -12.18
N GLY A 77 -16.83 -6.54 -13.19
CA GLY A 77 -16.12 -7.50 -14.06
C GLY A 77 -14.97 -6.88 -14.85
N ARG A 78 -15.05 -5.58 -15.14
CA ARG A 78 -14.03 -4.83 -15.89
C ARG A 78 -12.87 -4.36 -15.01
N LEU A 79 -12.97 -4.52 -13.69
CA LEU A 79 -11.88 -4.18 -12.79
C LEU A 79 -10.72 -5.13 -13.01
N THR A 80 -9.52 -4.56 -13.04
CA THR A 80 -8.30 -5.37 -13.02
C THR A 80 -8.17 -6.10 -11.69
N LEU A 81 -7.46 -7.22 -11.70
CA LEU A 81 -7.19 -8.00 -10.50
C LEU A 81 -6.46 -7.14 -9.46
N ILE A 82 -5.48 -6.34 -9.88
CA ILE A 82 -4.74 -5.42 -9.00
C ILE A 82 -5.65 -4.38 -8.34
N GLU A 83 -6.54 -3.71 -9.08
CA GLU A 83 -7.50 -2.76 -8.51
C GLU A 83 -8.45 -3.45 -7.52
N THR A 84 -8.84 -4.68 -7.83
CA THR A 84 -9.73 -5.46 -6.98
C THR A 84 -9.06 -5.81 -5.67
N LEU A 85 -7.82 -6.30 -5.73
CA LEU A 85 -7.05 -6.66 -4.53
C LEU A 85 -6.79 -5.44 -3.65
N ALA A 86 -6.63 -4.25 -4.22
CA ALA A 86 -6.41 -3.01 -3.47
C ALA A 86 -7.64 -2.45 -2.75
N VAL A 87 -8.87 -2.81 -3.18
CA VAL A 87 -10.10 -2.37 -2.50
C VAL A 87 -10.62 -3.39 -1.47
N LEU A 88 -10.17 -4.64 -1.57
CA LEU A 88 -10.57 -5.69 -0.64
C LEU A 88 -9.84 -5.56 0.69
N LYS A 89 -10.52 -5.91 1.78
CA LYS A 89 -9.93 -6.07 3.10
C LYS A 89 -9.84 -7.55 3.48
N PRO A 90 -8.90 -7.95 4.36
CA PRO A 90 -8.82 -9.34 4.83
C PRO A 90 -10.15 -9.86 5.41
N ALA A 91 -10.90 -9.00 6.09
CA ALA A 91 -12.21 -9.34 6.65
C ALA A 91 -13.25 -9.74 5.58
N ASP A 92 -13.13 -9.22 4.35
CA ASP A 92 -14.04 -9.54 3.25
C ASP A 92 -13.84 -10.98 2.78
N LEU A 93 -12.58 -11.43 2.69
CA LEU A 93 -12.26 -12.82 2.40
C LEU A 93 -12.66 -13.76 3.53
N GLN A 94 -12.47 -13.36 4.79
CA GLN A 94 -12.94 -14.15 5.92
C GLN A 94 -14.46 -14.30 5.93
N SER A 95 -15.19 -13.23 5.55
CA SER A 95 -16.64 -13.28 5.39
C SER A 95 -17.05 -14.20 4.24
N LEU A 96 -16.32 -14.18 3.12
CA LEU A 96 -16.56 -15.10 2.01
C LEU A 96 -16.33 -16.56 2.42
N LYS A 97 -15.27 -16.81 3.20
CA LYS A 97 -14.93 -18.13 3.74
C LYS A 97 -16.02 -18.67 4.65
N SER A 98 -16.52 -17.86 5.58
CA SER A 98 -17.55 -18.27 6.54
C SER A 98 -18.93 -18.49 5.89
N LEU A 99 -19.30 -17.63 4.93
CA LEU A 99 -20.61 -17.70 4.27
C LEU A 99 -20.66 -18.75 3.14
N ASN A 100 -19.55 -18.93 2.42
CA ASN A 100 -19.49 -19.84 1.29
C ASN A 100 -18.07 -20.39 1.09
N GLN A 101 -17.71 -21.36 1.92
CA GLN A 101 -16.39 -22.00 1.89
C GLN A 101 -16.02 -22.58 0.52
N ARG A 102 -16.99 -23.08 -0.25
CA ARG A 102 -16.75 -23.62 -1.60
C ARG A 102 -16.34 -22.51 -2.57
N ALA A 103 -17.06 -21.39 -2.57
CA ALA A 103 -16.71 -20.22 -3.38
C ALA A 103 -15.36 -19.62 -2.97
N TYR A 104 -15.07 -19.58 -1.67
CA TYR A 104 -13.75 -19.17 -1.16
C TYR A 104 -12.63 -20.07 -1.69
N ASN A 105 -12.76 -21.39 -1.56
CA ASN A 105 -11.74 -22.33 -2.02
C ASN A 105 -11.51 -22.24 -3.53
N GLU A 106 -12.59 -22.09 -4.31
CA GLU A 106 -12.51 -21.88 -5.75
C GLU A 106 -11.74 -20.60 -6.09
N LEU A 107 -12.08 -19.47 -5.45
CA LEU A 107 -11.39 -18.21 -5.65
C LEU A 107 -9.90 -18.32 -5.30
N VAL A 108 -9.57 -18.90 -4.15
CA VAL A 108 -8.17 -19.08 -3.71
C VAL A 108 -7.40 -19.97 -4.70
N ASN A 109 -8.02 -21.03 -5.21
CA ASN A 109 -7.41 -21.92 -6.18
C ASN A 109 -7.18 -21.24 -7.53
N GLU A 110 -8.11 -20.40 -8.01
CA GLU A 110 -7.89 -19.66 -9.26
C GLU A 110 -6.85 -18.54 -9.08
N LEU A 111 -6.83 -17.86 -7.93
CA LEU A 111 -5.81 -16.85 -7.63
C LEU A 111 -4.41 -17.47 -7.48
N SER A 112 -4.28 -18.67 -6.88
CA SER A 112 -2.99 -19.33 -6.72
C SER A 112 -2.38 -19.76 -8.06
N LYS A 113 -3.22 -20.18 -9.04
CA LYS A 113 -2.77 -20.43 -10.42
C LYS A 113 -2.19 -19.19 -11.11
N LEU A 114 -2.60 -18.00 -10.65
CA LEU A 114 -2.10 -16.71 -11.13
C LEU A 114 -0.90 -16.20 -10.31
N ASN A 115 -0.32 -17.04 -9.43
CA ASN A 115 0.71 -16.68 -8.47
C ASN A 115 0.31 -15.55 -7.51
N VAL A 116 -0.99 -15.31 -7.33
CA VAL A 116 -1.51 -14.32 -6.41
C VAL A 116 -1.87 -15.00 -5.08
N SER A 117 -1.10 -14.70 -4.04
CA SER A 117 -1.47 -15.14 -2.70
C SER A 117 -2.66 -14.32 -2.20
N HIS A 118 -3.66 -15.01 -1.64
CA HIS A 118 -4.82 -14.37 -1.01
C HIS A 118 -4.42 -13.57 0.25
N ASP A 119 -3.30 -13.94 0.89
CA ASP A 119 -2.74 -13.18 2.03
C ASP A 119 -2.20 -11.81 1.63
N SER A 120 -1.91 -11.61 0.33
CA SER A 120 -1.44 -10.34 -0.18
C SER A 120 -2.51 -9.24 -0.09
N ILE A 121 -3.79 -9.57 0.12
CA ILE A 121 -4.87 -8.58 0.28
C ILE A 121 -4.63 -7.61 1.44
N ALA A 122 -3.93 -8.04 2.49
CA ALA A 122 -3.55 -7.14 3.58
C ALA A 122 -2.40 -6.17 3.22
N LEU A 123 -1.67 -6.45 2.14
CA LEU A 123 -0.49 -5.69 1.73
C LEU A 123 -0.83 -4.52 0.81
N TRP A 124 -2.08 -4.44 0.32
CA TRP A 124 -2.50 -3.47 -0.68
C TRP A 124 -3.21 -2.29 -0.02
N ASP A 125 -2.67 -1.09 -0.25
CA ASP A 125 -3.38 0.16 -0.02
C ASP A 125 -3.67 0.78 -1.39
N GLN A 126 -4.89 1.26 -1.58
CA GLN A 126 -5.30 1.98 -2.78
C GLN A 126 -4.37 3.17 -3.10
N LYS A 127 -3.77 3.79 -2.07
CA LYS A 127 -2.77 4.87 -2.21
C LYS A 127 -1.46 4.43 -2.88
N MET A 128 -1.17 3.13 -2.92
CA MET A 128 0.02 2.59 -3.61
C MET A 128 -0.19 2.45 -5.12
N LEU A 129 -1.43 2.53 -5.60
CA LEU A 129 -1.75 2.49 -7.04
C LEU A 129 -1.66 3.88 -7.68
N ASP A 130 -1.85 4.95 -6.90
CA ASP A 130 -1.61 6.33 -7.34
C ASP A 130 -0.11 6.60 -7.41
N THR A 131 0.48 6.30 -8.56
CA THR A 131 1.84 6.71 -8.92
C THR A 131 1.89 8.20 -9.24
N LYS A 132 1.61 9.06 -8.25
CA LYS A 132 2.24 10.38 -8.23
C LYS A 132 3.61 10.21 -7.60
N PRO A 133 4.72 10.54 -8.30
CA PRO A 133 6.03 10.48 -7.69
C PRO A 133 6.00 11.33 -6.43
N VAL A 134 6.37 10.73 -5.30
CA VAL A 134 6.57 11.45 -4.05
C VAL A 134 7.56 12.56 -4.37
N SER A 135 7.08 13.80 -4.35
CA SER A 135 7.91 14.98 -4.53
C SER A 135 9.09 14.86 -3.58
N PRO A 136 10.34 15.02 -4.05
CA PRO A 136 11.49 15.01 -3.16
C PRO A 136 11.26 16.06 -2.06
N LEU A 137 11.47 15.65 -0.81
CA LEU A 137 11.45 16.55 0.33
C LEU A 137 12.34 17.77 0.02
N PRO A 138 11.95 19.00 0.40
CA PRO A 138 12.78 20.16 0.16
C PRO A 138 14.12 19.99 0.88
N SER A 139 15.19 19.94 0.09
CA SER A 139 16.57 19.95 0.56
C SER A 139 16.74 21.16 1.46
N ARG A 140 16.91 20.92 2.75
CA ARG A 140 17.23 21.95 3.75
C ARG A 140 18.56 22.58 3.32
N THR A 141 18.49 23.79 2.75
CA THR A 141 19.67 24.57 2.41
C THR A 141 20.37 24.91 3.72
N ILE A 142 21.43 24.17 4.02
CA ILE A 142 22.37 24.50 5.09
C ILE A 142 23.15 25.69 4.55
N ASN A 143 22.79 26.90 4.99
CA ASN A 143 23.66 28.06 4.81
C ASN A 143 24.91 27.83 5.66
N PRO A 144 26.12 27.81 5.07
CA PRO A 144 27.34 27.84 5.85
C PRO A 144 27.54 29.25 6.40
N THR A 145 27.60 29.32 7.72
CA THR A 145 28.14 30.44 8.48
C THR A 145 29.59 30.70 8.06
N GLU A 146 29.92 31.95 7.69
CA GLU A 146 31.30 32.44 7.68
C GLU A 146 31.42 33.77 8.45
N PRO A 147 32.62 34.08 8.99
CA PRO A 147 32.78 34.73 10.28
C PRO A 147 33.11 36.22 10.18
N ALA A 148 33.02 36.88 11.34
CA ALA A 148 33.29 38.29 11.56
C ALA A 148 34.66 38.76 11.03
N ALA A 149 34.67 39.91 10.36
CA ALA A 149 35.86 40.75 10.21
C ALA A 149 35.53 42.18 10.63
N ASN A 150 36.19 42.58 11.71
CA ASN A 150 36.19 43.89 12.34
C ASN A 150 37.20 44.80 11.63
N ARG A 151 36.86 46.07 11.38
CA ARG A 151 37.68 47.28 11.05
C ARG A 151 36.74 48.25 10.28
N GLY A 152 36.32 49.41 10.76
CA GLY A 152 37.01 50.40 11.58
C GLY A 152 37.59 51.50 10.67
N HIS A 153 36.82 52.54 10.35
CA HIS A 153 37.34 53.90 10.13
C HIS A 153 36.22 54.94 9.98
N THR A 154 36.22 55.87 10.92
CA THR A 154 35.77 57.26 10.79
C THR A 154 36.50 57.94 9.63
N ASP A 155 35.83 58.75 8.81
CA ASP A 155 36.17 60.17 8.74
C ASP A 155 35.17 61.05 7.98
N GLN A 156 35.23 62.32 8.37
CA GLN A 156 34.46 63.49 7.97
C GLN A 156 34.66 63.92 6.51
N ARG A 157 33.59 64.41 5.86
CA ARG A 157 33.45 65.82 5.44
C ARG A 157 32.06 66.10 4.86
#